data_AF-A0A1G5GWG7-F1
#
_entry.id   AF-A0A1G5GWG7-F1
#
_cell.length_a   1.000
_cell.length_b   1.000
_cell.length_c   1.000
_cell.angle_alpha   90.00
_cell.angle_beta   90.00
_cell.angle_gamma   90.00
#
_symmetry.space_group_name_H-M   'P 1'
#
loop_
_entity.id
_entity.type
_entity.pdbx_description
1 polymer ?
#
loop_
_entity_poly.entity_id
_entity_poly.type
_entity_poly.pdbx_seq_one_letter_code
_entity_poly.pdbx_strand_id
1 'polypeptide(L)'
;MKTQRYWVVLLLLQVHLSFSRPNTSDPGQIMREMHQAIHSTNWNYAALRFDKQIELKQVCGRLYFAQTTEAKVELLAHRLKIMDEMTALADENTNEVCKIRYLKGLQVIKSLYEKVLGLDHHFASVRTLSEINRISNPNQYPEYTKLKEVVAAKKDKKFAVDLTGVLGTNTIVSLVQTFTNMIGSALTKEEKEKELARVECILDFTLRMQGDLNTIYFETAFLQTSNNKVKEDIETLFRDYTKPIGYMPSLEECRKNDDWETVTQKMNEYLSRMKNESGSAQYRMQVNVEFPIDRLLQFINQYNSFIDQGAKFYEKFKIILDSYENQKQCESQLPHEYKKLRSDIELAIQKFNTAYKPVEINGTKMKEILYGLNEFE
;
A
#
# COMPACT_ATOMS: atom_id res chain seq x y z
N MET A 1 30.60 -37.56 19.90
CA MET A 1 29.39 -37.05 20.62
C MET A 1 29.56 -35.68 21.29
N LYS A 2 30.76 -35.20 21.65
CA LYS A 2 30.91 -33.83 22.22
C LYS A 2 30.99 -32.71 21.17
N THR A 3 31.54 -32.99 19.98
CA THR A 3 31.70 -32.00 18.89
C THR A 3 30.40 -31.65 18.16
N GLN A 4 29.42 -32.55 18.12
CA GLN A 4 28.13 -32.34 17.45
C GLN A 4 27.19 -31.38 18.22
N ARG A 5 27.38 -31.26 19.54
CA ARG A 5 26.63 -30.28 20.37
C ARG A 5 27.12 -28.83 20.16
N TYR A 6 28.38 -28.62 19.79
CA TYR A 6 28.92 -27.27 19.56
C TYR A 6 28.39 -26.64 18.25
N TRP A 7 28.13 -27.44 17.22
CA TRP A 7 27.57 -26.95 15.96
C TRP A 7 26.11 -26.51 16.09
N VAL A 8 25.30 -27.22 16.88
CA VAL A 8 23.91 -26.82 17.17
C VAL A 8 23.84 -25.52 17.99
N VAL A 9 24.77 -25.33 18.93
CA VAL A 9 24.87 -24.09 19.72
C VAL A 9 25.36 -22.91 18.86
N LEU A 10 26.30 -23.12 17.93
CA LEU A 10 26.75 -22.08 17.00
C LEU A 10 25.65 -21.68 15.98
N LEU A 11 24.82 -22.64 15.55
CA LEU A 11 23.66 -22.41 14.67
C LEU A 11 22.56 -21.58 15.34
N LEU A 12 22.28 -21.83 16.62
CA LEU A 12 21.33 -21.02 17.40
C LEU A 12 21.82 -19.58 17.59
N LEU A 13 23.13 -19.36 17.73
CA LEU A 13 23.72 -18.03 17.87
C LEU A 13 23.67 -17.20 16.57
N GLN A 14 23.77 -17.81 15.39
CA GLN A 14 23.64 -17.07 14.12
C GLN A 14 22.20 -16.70 13.78
N VAL A 15 21.22 -17.49 14.24
CA VAL A 15 19.79 -17.16 14.15
C VAL A 15 19.39 -16.09 15.17
N HIS A 16 20.22 -15.72 16.16
CA HIS A 16 19.94 -14.54 16.98
C HIS A 16 20.59 -13.27 16.44
N LEU A 17 21.77 -13.38 15.82
CA LEU A 17 22.51 -12.21 15.31
C LEU A 17 21.93 -11.61 14.03
N SER A 18 21.24 -12.39 13.19
CA SER A 18 20.54 -11.88 12.00
C SER A 18 19.24 -11.12 12.31
N PHE A 19 18.74 -11.20 13.54
CA PHE A 19 17.45 -10.62 13.96
C PHE A 19 17.60 -9.33 14.78
N SER A 20 18.83 -8.90 15.06
CA SER A 20 19.15 -7.66 15.79
C SER A 20 19.54 -6.49 14.88
N ARG A 21 19.43 -6.62 13.55
CA ARG A 21 19.73 -5.48 12.66
C ARG A 21 18.61 -4.43 12.74
N PRO A 22 18.97 -3.13 12.76
CA PRO A 22 18.00 -2.06 12.93
C PRO A 22 16.99 -2.08 11.78
N ASN A 23 15.73 -2.24 12.15
CA ASN A 23 14.50 -1.82 11.48
C ASN A 23 14.71 -1.24 10.07
N THR A 24 14.89 -2.11 9.08
CA THR A 24 14.94 -1.70 7.67
C THR A 24 13.51 -1.54 7.18
N SER A 25 13.09 -0.30 6.95
CA SER A 25 11.74 0.02 6.50
C SER A 25 11.49 -0.36 5.03
N ASP A 26 12.51 -0.84 4.31
CA ASP A 26 12.42 -1.26 2.90
C ASP A 26 11.90 -2.70 2.78
N PRO A 27 10.69 -2.91 2.22
CA PRO A 27 10.18 -4.25 1.95
C PRO A 27 11.12 -5.09 1.08
N GLY A 28 11.83 -4.48 0.13
CA GLY A 28 12.74 -5.21 -0.75
C GLY A 28 13.89 -5.86 -0.02
N GLN A 29 14.45 -5.15 0.95
CA GLN A 29 15.46 -5.70 1.84
C GLN A 29 14.90 -6.84 2.69
N ILE A 30 13.71 -6.65 3.28
CA ILE A 30 13.03 -7.69 4.07
C ILE A 30 12.85 -8.96 3.24
N MET A 31 12.45 -8.83 1.97
CA MET A 31 12.28 -9.95 1.05
C MET A 31 13.59 -10.66 0.70
N ARG A 32 14.68 -9.90 0.46
CA ARG A 32 16.01 -10.49 0.20
C ARG A 32 16.51 -11.26 1.41
N GLU A 33 16.37 -10.70 2.61
CA GLU A 33 16.75 -11.35 3.86
C GLU A 33 15.93 -12.61 4.10
N MET A 34 14.62 -12.57 3.85
CA MET A 34 13.75 -13.74 3.92
C MET A 34 14.23 -14.85 2.98
N HIS A 35 14.48 -14.53 1.72
CA HIS A 35 14.94 -15.51 0.74
C HIS A 35 16.28 -16.13 1.12
N GLN A 36 17.26 -15.33 1.56
CA GLN A 36 18.56 -15.82 2.01
C GLN A 36 18.44 -16.73 3.24
N ALA A 37 17.61 -16.36 4.22
CA ALA A 37 17.38 -17.16 5.42
C ALA A 37 16.71 -18.50 5.10
N ILE A 38 15.70 -18.50 4.23
CA ILE A 38 15.03 -19.73 3.78
C ILE A 38 16.02 -20.63 3.03
N HIS A 39 16.77 -20.08 2.07
CA HIS A 39 17.76 -20.84 1.31
C HIS A 39 18.82 -21.47 2.21
N SER A 40 19.38 -20.71 3.14
CA SER A 40 20.38 -21.22 4.10
C SER A 40 19.80 -22.32 4.99
N THR A 41 18.57 -22.16 5.47
CA THR A 41 17.88 -23.15 6.30
C THR A 41 17.66 -24.46 5.53
N ASN A 42 17.09 -24.37 4.32
CA ASN A 42 16.87 -25.52 3.45
C ASN A 42 18.17 -26.27 3.13
N TRP A 43 19.25 -25.53 2.84
CA TRP A 43 20.56 -26.12 2.55
C TRP A 43 21.10 -26.91 3.74
N ASN A 44 21.00 -26.36 4.96
CA ASN A 44 21.48 -27.01 6.17
C ASN A 44 20.72 -28.32 6.46
N TYR A 45 19.38 -28.30 6.35
CA TYR A 45 18.58 -29.52 6.53
C TYR A 45 18.76 -30.52 5.38
N ALA A 46 19.03 -30.07 4.16
CA ALA A 46 19.39 -30.95 3.05
C ALA A 46 20.70 -31.71 3.33
N ALA A 47 21.72 -31.04 3.87
CA ALA A 47 22.98 -31.67 4.26
C ALA A 47 22.77 -32.72 5.38
N LEU A 48 22.01 -32.39 6.43
CA LEU A 48 21.70 -33.34 7.50
C LEU A 48 20.94 -34.58 7.00
N ARG A 49 19.97 -34.39 6.10
CA ARG A 49 19.24 -35.51 5.48
C ARG A 49 20.13 -36.34 4.56
N PHE A 50 21.08 -35.72 3.86
CA PHE A 50 22.05 -36.42 3.02
C PHE A 50 22.94 -37.34 3.86
N ASP A 51 23.45 -36.87 5.01
CA ASP A 51 24.23 -37.68 5.94
C ASP A 51 23.41 -38.89 6.45
N LYS A 52 22.14 -38.68 6.78
CA LYS A 52 21.21 -39.75 7.18
C LYS A 52 20.94 -40.74 6.05
N GLN A 53 20.89 -40.27 4.81
CA GLN A 53 20.71 -41.12 3.64
C GLN A 53 21.94 -42.00 3.37
N ILE A 54 23.16 -41.49 3.64
CA ILE A 54 24.38 -42.30 3.61
C ILE A 54 24.34 -43.37 4.71
N GLU A 55 23.98 -43.00 5.94
CA GLU A 55 23.83 -43.93 7.06
C GLU A 55 22.83 -45.05 6.72
N LEU A 56 21.67 -44.68 6.15
CA LEU A 56 20.64 -45.62 5.71
C LEU A 56 21.17 -46.62 4.67
N LYS A 57 21.93 -46.15 3.66
CA LYS A 57 22.54 -47.04 2.66
C LYS A 57 23.51 -48.03 3.30
N GLN A 58 24.30 -47.59 4.28
CA GLN A 58 25.21 -48.47 5.00
C GLN A 58 24.48 -49.54 5.82
N VAL A 59 23.41 -49.16 6.53
CA VAL A 59 22.57 -50.10 7.29
C VAL A 59 21.89 -51.11 6.37
N CYS A 60 21.33 -50.67 5.24
CA CYS A 60 20.75 -51.56 4.23
C CYS A 60 21.79 -52.53 3.66
N GLY A 61 23.02 -52.08 3.39
CA GLY A 61 24.12 -52.93 2.97
C GLY A 61 24.45 -54.01 4.00
N ARG A 62 24.57 -53.63 5.29
CA ARG A 62 24.80 -54.59 6.39
C ARG A 62 23.66 -55.58 6.56
N LEU A 63 22.42 -55.12 6.39
CA LEU A 63 21.23 -55.96 6.51
C LEU A 63 21.21 -57.08 5.46
N TYR A 64 21.70 -56.80 4.24
CA TYR A 64 21.81 -57.79 3.17
C TYR A 64 22.79 -58.93 3.51
N PHE A 65 23.89 -58.63 4.20
CA PHE A 65 24.92 -59.61 4.56
C PHE A 65 24.74 -60.25 5.94
N ALA A 66 23.77 -59.80 6.75
CA ALA A 66 23.53 -60.33 8.08
C ALA A 66 23.04 -61.79 8.02
N GLN A 67 23.68 -62.68 8.80
CA GLN A 67 23.37 -64.11 8.79
C GLN A 67 22.47 -64.55 9.95
N THR A 68 22.51 -63.87 11.09
CA THR A 68 21.68 -64.19 12.26
C THR A 68 20.39 -63.39 12.27
N THR A 69 19.35 -63.98 12.85
CA THR A 69 18.04 -63.32 13.00
C THR A 69 18.15 -62.09 13.91
N GLU A 70 18.91 -62.20 14.99
CA GLU A 70 19.16 -61.11 15.96
C GLU A 70 19.78 -59.89 15.27
N ALA A 71 20.86 -60.09 14.49
CA ALA A 71 21.51 -59.00 13.77
C ALA A 71 20.59 -58.35 12.72
N LYS A 72 19.74 -59.14 12.06
CA LYS A 72 18.73 -58.60 11.12
C LYS A 72 17.71 -57.74 11.82
N VAL A 73 17.20 -58.16 12.98
CA VAL A 73 16.22 -57.41 13.77
C VAL A 73 16.82 -56.09 14.27
N GLU A 74 18.05 -56.09 14.79
CA GLU A 74 18.74 -54.86 15.22
C GLU A 74 18.94 -53.88 14.07
N LEU A 75 19.40 -54.36 12.91
CA LEU A 75 19.60 -53.52 11.71
C LEU A 75 18.28 -53.00 11.15
N LEU A 76 17.18 -53.76 11.21
CA LEU A 76 15.84 -53.30 10.86
C LEU A 76 15.34 -52.20 11.80
N ALA A 77 15.56 -52.36 13.11
CA ALA A 77 15.22 -51.33 14.10
C ALA A 77 16.02 -50.04 13.88
N HIS A 78 17.33 -50.16 13.58
CA HIS A 78 18.17 -48.99 13.24
C HIS A 78 17.71 -48.33 11.93
N ARG A 79 17.36 -49.11 10.91
CA ARG A 79 16.78 -48.60 9.66
C ARG A 79 15.51 -47.79 9.91
N LEU A 80 14.58 -48.33 10.70
CA LEU A 80 13.34 -47.62 11.07
C LEU A 80 13.64 -46.30 11.78
N LYS A 81 14.56 -46.34 12.76
CA LYS A 81 14.98 -45.14 13.49
C LYS A 81 15.56 -44.06 12.55
N ILE A 82 16.39 -44.43 11.58
CA ILE A 82 16.95 -43.46 10.61
C ILE A 82 15.82 -42.87 9.75
N MET A 83 14.84 -43.68 9.33
CA MET A 83 13.69 -43.20 8.57
C MET A 83 12.86 -42.20 9.38
N ASP A 84 12.61 -42.47 10.66
CA ASP A 84 11.90 -41.56 11.56
C ASP A 84 12.69 -40.25 11.76
N GLU A 85 14.01 -40.33 11.96
CA GLU A 85 14.89 -39.15 12.06
C GLU A 85 14.87 -38.32 10.76
N MET A 86 14.84 -38.95 9.58
CA MET A 86 14.74 -38.24 8.29
C MET A 86 13.40 -37.51 8.12
N THR A 87 12.30 -38.12 8.55
CA THR A 87 10.97 -37.48 8.56
C THR A 87 10.96 -36.30 9.53
N ALA A 88 11.47 -36.49 10.76
CA ALA A 88 11.56 -35.42 11.75
C ALA A 88 12.38 -34.23 11.24
N LEU A 89 13.50 -34.46 10.55
CA LEU A 89 14.30 -33.39 9.93
C LEU A 89 13.54 -32.64 8.82
N ALA A 90 12.65 -33.31 8.08
CA ALA A 90 11.82 -32.65 7.07
C ALA A 90 10.74 -31.76 7.71
N ASP A 91 10.13 -32.22 8.80
CA ASP A 91 9.14 -31.46 9.56
C ASP A 91 9.78 -30.26 10.26
N GLU A 92 10.96 -30.44 10.86
CA GLU A 92 11.75 -29.36 11.47
C GLU A 92 12.14 -28.28 10.44
N ASN A 93 12.57 -28.69 9.24
CA ASN A 93 12.88 -27.74 8.17
C ASN A 93 11.65 -26.90 7.79
N THR A 94 10.50 -27.56 7.63
CA THR A 94 9.24 -26.89 7.29
C THR A 94 8.85 -25.87 8.37
N ASN A 95 8.96 -26.26 9.64
CA ASN A 95 8.66 -25.39 10.78
C ASN A 95 9.57 -24.15 10.83
N GLU A 96 10.87 -24.30 10.62
CA GLU A 96 11.81 -23.17 10.61
C GLU A 96 11.57 -22.23 9.40
N VAL A 97 11.22 -22.77 8.23
CA VAL A 97 10.83 -21.97 7.07
C VAL A 97 9.53 -21.19 7.33
N CYS A 98 8.51 -21.82 7.91
CA CYS A 98 7.26 -21.15 8.27
C CYS A 98 7.49 -20.03 9.29
N LYS A 99 8.37 -20.26 10.27
CA LYS A 99 8.81 -19.23 11.22
C LYS A 99 9.43 -18.02 10.51
N ILE A 100 10.36 -18.24 9.57
CA ILE A 100 11.00 -17.16 8.83
C ILE A 100 9.96 -16.35 8.04
N ARG A 101 9.06 -17.03 7.32
CA ARG A 101 8.02 -16.40 6.51
C ARG A 101 7.07 -15.55 7.35
N TYR A 102 6.61 -16.10 8.47
CA TYR A 102 5.68 -15.41 9.35
C TYR A 102 6.30 -14.16 9.97
N LEU A 103 7.54 -14.27 10.46
CA LEU A 103 8.32 -13.14 11.00
C LEU A 103 8.50 -12.01 9.98
N LYS A 104 8.94 -12.39 8.78
CA LYS A 104 9.20 -11.41 7.71
C LYS A 104 7.91 -10.84 7.16
N GLY A 105 6.82 -11.61 7.16
CA GLY A 105 5.48 -11.12 6.83
C GLY A 105 5.01 -10.00 7.75
N LEU A 106 5.21 -10.10 9.07
CA LEU A 106 4.93 -8.99 10.00
C LEU A 106 5.76 -7.73 9.70
N GLN A 107 7.03 -7.88 9.34
CA GLN A 107 7.88 -6.75 8.93
C GLN A 107 7.36 -6.10 7.64
N VAL A 108 6.86 -6.89 6.70
CA VAL A 108 6.20 -6.38 5.49
C VAL A 108 4.93 -5.62 5.86
N ILE A 109 4.07 -6.16 6.74
CA ILE A 109 2.86 -5.47 7.22
C ILE A 109 3.23 -4.11 7.84
N LYS A 110 4.24 -4.08 8.72
CA LYS A 110 4.75 -2.84 9.32
C LYS A 110 5.15 -1.81 8.27
N SER A 111 5.94 -2.22 7.27
CA SER A 111 6.39 -1.30 6.22
C SER A 111 5.24 -0.80 5.34
N LEU A 112 4.33 -1.69 4.93
CA LEU A 112 3.14 -1.32 4.16
C LEU A 112 2.25 -0.34 4.93
N TYR A 113 2.15 -0.49 6.25
CA TYR A 113 1.39 0.43 7.08
C TYR A 113 1.94 1.85 7.05
N GLU A 114 3.25 2.03 7.10
CA GLU A 114 3.85 3.37 6.94
C GLU A 114 3.54 3.99 5.57
N LYS A 115 3.44 3.16 4.52
CA LYS A 115 3.03 3.63 3.19
C LYS A 115 1.56 4.05 3.15
N VAL A 116 0.68 3.27 3.78
CA VAL A 116 -0.75 3.60 3.92
C VAL A 116 -0.94 4.89 4.72
N LEU A 117 -0.18 5.11 5.79
CA LEU A 117 -0.18 6.38 6.52
C LEU A 117 0.31 7.54 5.66
N GLY A 118 1.33 7.32 4.82
CA GLY A 118 1.80 8.30 3.85
C GLY A 118 0.74 8.69 2.80
N LEU A 119 -0.12 7.74 2.41
CA LEU A 119 -1.27 8.00 1.54
C LEU A 119 -2.38 8.75 2.27
N ASP A 120 -2.69 8.35 3.51
CA ASP A 120 -3.68 9.04 4.36
C ASP A 120 -3.31 10.53 4.51
N HIS A 121 -2.04 10.81 4.78
CA HIS A 121 -1.53 12.17 4.90
C HIS A 121 -1.55 12.93 3.57
N HIS A 122 -1.29 12.26 2.45
CA HIS A 122 -1.44 12.83 1.11
C HIS A 122 -2.88 13.24 0.86
N PHE A 123 -3.83 12.32 1.07
CA PHE A 123 -5.25 12.54 0.85
C PHE A 123 -5.87 13.59 1.76
N ALA A 124 -5.39 13.71 3.00
CA ALA A 124 -5.77 14.79 3.92
C ALA A 124 -5.28 16.17 3.46
N SER A 125 -4.19 16.22 2.68
CA SER A 125 -3.62 17.45 2.12
C SER A 125 -4.20 17.84 0.76
N VAL A 126 -5.00 16.97 0.12
CA VAL A 126 -5.61 17.28 -1.17
C VAL A 126 -6.70 18.33 -1.00
N ARG A 127 -6.79 19.22 -1.99
CA ARG A 127 -7.71 20.35 -2.01
C ARG A 127 -9.16 19.94 -1.78
N THR A 128 -9.86 20.69 -0.95
CA THR A 128 -11.26 20.46 -0.64
C THR A 128 -12.19 20.94 -1.76
N LEU A 129 -13.44 20.50 -1.76
CA LEU A 129 -14.50 20.99 -2.65
C LEU A 129 -14.58 22.52 -2.67
N SER A 130 -14.40 23.14 -1.50
CA SER A 130 -14.45 24.60 -1.36
C SER A 130 -13.34 25.27 -2.15
N GLU A 131 -12.14 24.70 -2.18
CA GLU A 131 -11.02 25.27 -2.94
C GLU A 131 -11.22 25.10 -4.44
N ILE A 132 -11.66 23.92 -4.87
CA ILE A 132 -11.94 23.61 -6.28
C ILE A 132 -13.07 24.50 -6.80
N ASN A 133 -14.14 24.67 -6.02
CA ASN A 133 -15.22 25.61 -6.33
C ASN A 133 -14.75 27.07 -6.35
N ARG A 134 -13.74 27.44 -5.54
CA ARG A 134 -13.17 28.78 -5.56
C ARG A 134 -12.47 29.07 -6.89
N ILE A 135 -11.73 28.09 -7.41
CA ILE A 135 -11.03 28.20 -8.69
C ILE A 135 -12.03 28.38 -9.84
N SER A 136 -13.13 27.62 -9.85
CA SER A 136 -14.14 27.68 -10.91
C SER A 136 -15.18 28.80 -10.77
N ASN A 137 -15.15 29.60 -9.70
CA ASN A 137 -16.15 30.64 -9.45
C ASN A 137 -15.64 32.04 -9.86
N PRO A 138 -16.27 32.69 -10.87
CA PRO A 138 -15.85 34.00 -11.36
C PRO A 138 -15.95 35.10 -10.28
N ASN A 139 -16.82 34.95 -9.28
CA ASN A 139 -16.95 35.90 -8.17
C ASN A 139 -15.72 35.98 -7.25
N GLN A 140 -14.76 35.07 -7.41
CA GLN A 140 -13.53 35.05 -6.63
C GLN A 140 -12.44 35.93 -7.26
N TYR A 141 -12.69 36.46 -8.45
CA TYR A 141 -11.73 37.30 -9.18
C TYR A 141 -12.10 38.79 -9.05
N PRO A 142 -11.14 39.65 -8.65
CA PRO A 142 -11.37 41.08 -8.50
C PRO A 142 -11.86 41.76 -9.78
N GLU A 143 -11.36 41.35 -10.94
CA GLU A 143 -11.71 41.92 -12.25
C GLU A 143 -13.19 41.71 -12.56
N TYR A 144 -13.71 40.51 -12.29
CA TYR A 144 -15.12 40.20 -12.47
C TYR A 144 -16.01 40.87 -11.43
N THR A 145 -15.54 41.00 -10.19
CA THR A 145 -16.27 41.76 -9.15
C THR A 145 -16.41 43.23 -9.54
N LYS A 146 -15.32 43.83 -10.05
CA LYS A 146 -15.32 45.20 -10.55
C LYS A 146 -16.26 45.38 -11.75
N LEU A 147 -16.33 44.40 -12.65
CA LEU A 147 -17.30 44.40 -13.73
C LEU A 147 -18.74 44.43 -13.19
N LYS A 148 -19.06 43.60 -12.20
CA LYS A 148 -20.38 43.58 -11.55
C LYS A 148 -20.72 44.93 -10.94
N GLU A 149 -19.77 45.59 -10.28
CA GLU A 149 -19.97 46.92 -9.69
C GLU A 149 -20.23 47.99 -10.76
N VAL A 150 -19.45 48.00 -11.84
CA VAL A 150 -19.62 48.96 -12.97
C VAL A 150 -20.98 48.78 -13.63
N VAL A 151 -21.36 47.53 -13.91
CA VAL A 151 -22.67 47.18 -14.49
C VAL A 151 -23.79 47.56 -13.52
N ALA A 152 -23.65 47.29 -12.22
CA ALA A 152 -24.64 47.63 -11.21
C ALA A 152 -24.81 49.15 -11.03
N ALA A 153 -23.73 49.92 -11.13
CA ALA A 153 -23.78 51.38 -11.01
C ALA A 153 -24.44 52.05 -12.22
N LYS A 154 -24.36 51.44 -13.41
CA LYS A 154 -24.92 51.95 -14.67
C LYS A 154 -26.17 51.19 -15.15
N LYS A 155 -26.79 50.37 -14.29
CA LYS A 155 -27.99 49.60 -14.64
C LYS A 155 -29.22 50.51 -14.73
N ASP A 156 -30.03 50.35 -15.78
CA ASP A 156 -31.33 51.00 -15.84
C ASP A 156 -32.30 50.30 -14.86
N LYS A 157 -32.99 51.07 -14.02
CA LYS A 157 -33.97 50.55 -13.05
C LYS A 157 -35.12 49.79 -13.74
N LYS A 158 -35.40 50.07 -15.02
CA LYS A 158 -36.44 49.36 -15.79
C LYS A 158 -36.04 47.95 -16.21
N PHE A 159 -34.75 47.65 -16.29
CA PHE A 159 -34.21 46.36 -16.77
C PHE A 159 -33.39 45.62 -15.69
N ALA A 160 -33.35 46.14 -14.47
CA ALA A 160 -32.55 45.59 -13.39
C ALA A 160 -33.12 44.25 -12.87
N VAL A 161 -32.34 43.18 -13.01
CA VAL A 161 -32.63 41.89 -12.37
C VAL A 161 -31.73 41.78 -11.14
N ASP A 162 -32.34 41.79 -9.95
CA ASP A 162 -31.66 41.59 -8.68
C ASP A 162 -31.91 40.16 -8.18
N LEU A 163 -30.84 39.37 -8.11
CA LEU A 163 -30.87 38.05 -7.52
C LEU A 163 -30.84 38.14 -5.99
N THR A 164 -31.52 37.20 -5.33
CA THR A 164 -31.34 36.98 -3.90
C THR A 164 -29.92 36.46 -3.64
N GLY A 165 -29.38 36.72 -2.43
CA GLY A 165 -27.98 36.44 -2.10
C GLY A 165 -27.54 34.99 -2.36
N VAL A 166 -28.44 34.01 -2.23
CA VAL A 166 -28.16 32.59 -2.47
C VAL A 166 -27.97 32.27 -3.96
N LEU A 167 -28.73 32.91 -4.85
CA LEU A 167 -28.61 32.70 -6.29
C LEU A 167 -27.43 33.48 -6.87
N GLY A 168 -27.08 34.61 -6.27
CA GLY A 168 -25.95 35.44 -6.69
C GLY A 168 -24.57 34.81 -6.48
N THR A 169 -24.45 33.78 -5.63
CA THR A 169 -23.18 33.05 -5.40
C THR A 169 -22.97 31.90 -6.38
N ASN A 170 -23.99 31.47 -7.10
CA ASN A 170 -23.86 30.44 -8.13
C ASN A 170 -23.19 31.02 -9.38
N THR A 171 -22.16 30.33 -9.89
CA THR A 171 -21.35 30.76 -11.04
C THR A 171 -22.19 31.11 -12.27
N ILE A 172 -23.05 30.19 -12.73
CA ILE A 172 -23.84 30.36 -13.95
C ILE A 172 -24.85 31.50 -13.77
N VAL A 173 -25.54 31.51 -12.63
CA VAL A 173 -26.60 32.47 -12.36
C VAL A 173 -26.04 33.89 -12.18
N SER A 174 -24.88 34.04 -11.52
CA SER A 174 -24.15 35.30 -11.44
C SER A 174 -23.71 35.80 -12.83
N LEU A 175 -23.23 34.91 -13.69
CA LEU A 175 -22.83 35.24 -15.05
C LEU A 175 -24.01 35.77 -15.85
N VAL A 176 -25.11 35.01 -15.90
CA VAL A 176 -26.34 35.40 -16.60
C VAL A 176 -26.84 36.75 -16.09
N GLN A 177 -26.91 36.96 -14.77
CA GLN A 177 -27.32 38.25 -14.20
C GLN A 177 -26.42 39.40 -14.66
N THR A 178 -25.10 39.21 -14.63
CA THR A 178 -24.13 40.24 -15.01
C THR A 178 -24.29 40.63 -16.49
N PHE A 179 -24.45 39.64 -17.38
CA PHE A 179 -24.68 39.88 -18.80
C PHE A 179 -26.05 40.50 -19.09
N THR A 180 -27.13 40.04 -18.46
CA THR A 180 -28.47 40.63 -18.59
C THR A 180 -28.47 42.09 -18.15
N ASN A 181 -27.86 42.39 -17.00
CA ASN A 181 -27.77 43.76 -16.49
C ASN A 181 -26.84 44.63 -17.37
N MET A 182 -25.80 44.04 -17.98
CA MET A 182 -24.93 44.76 -18.91
C MET A 182 -25.65 45.12 -20.21
N ILE A 183 -26.51 44.24 -20.75
CA ILE A 183 -27.35 44.53 -21.92
C ILE A 183 -28.28 45.71 -21.61
N GLY A 184 -28.95 45.67 -20.46
CA GLY A 184 -29.84 46.74 -19.98
C GLY A 184 -29.15 47.95 -19.34
N SER A 185 -27.82 48.05 -19.40
CA SER A 185 -27.06 49.17 -18.83
C SER A 185 -26.92 50.34 -19.80
N ALA A 186 -26.72 51.53 -19.24
CA ALA A 186 -26.44 52.77 -19.97
C ALA A 186 -24.99 52.90 -20.50
N LEU A 187 -24.20 51.82 -20.46
CA LEU A 187 -22.84 51.80 -21.02
C LEU A 187 -22.88 51.88 -22.55
N THR A 188 -21.92 52.58 -23.17
CA THR A 188 -21.77 52.57 -24.63
C THR A 188 -21.27 51.21 -25.13
N LYS A 189 -21.32 50.98 -26.45
CA LYS A 189 -20.81 49.75 -27.05
C LYS A 189 -19.31 49.57 -26.77
N GLU A 190 -18.54 50.64 -26.91
CA GLU A 190 -17.08 50.63 -26.68
C GLU A 190 -16.75 50.39 -25.21
N GLU A 191 -17.52 50.94 -24.27
CA GLU A 191 -17.36 50.68 -22.84
C GLU A 191 -17.64 49.20 -22.51
N LYS A 192 -18.70 48.62 -23.08
CA LYS A 192 -19.04 47.20 -22.89
C LYS A 192 -17.93 46.28 -23.42
N GLU A 193 -17.43 46.51 -24.63
CA GLU A 193 -16.34 45.73 -25.22
C GLU A 193 -15.06 45.81 -24.37
N LYS A 194 -14.71 47.01 -23.89
CA LYS A 194 -13.52 47.22 -23.06
C LYS A 194 -13.59 46.50 -21.71
N GLU A 195 -14.75 46.55 -21.05
CA GLU A 195 -14.92 45.88 -19.75
C GLU A 195 -15.03 44.35 -19.90
N LEU A 196 -15.62 43.85 -21.01
CA LEU A 196 -15.63 42.43 -21.32
C LEU A 196 -14.25 41.87 -21.62
N ALA A 197 -13.43 42.59 -22.39
CA ALA A 197 -12.05 42.18 -22.71
C ALA A 197 -11.17 42.01 -21.46
N ARG A 198 -11.51 42.66 -20.33
CA ARG A 198 -10.78 42.53 -19.06
C ARG A 198 -11.11 41.25 -18.28
N VAL A 199 -12.26 40.65 -18.55
CA VAL A 199 -12.72 39.45 -17.83
C VAL A 199 -12.85 38.23 -18.74
N GLU A 200 -12.73 38.40 -20.05
CA GLU A 200 -12.93 37.36 -21.07
C GLU A 200 -12.22 36.05 -20.73
N CYS A 201 -10.94 36.12 -20.36
CA CYS A 201 -10.16 34.94 -19.97
C CYS A 201 -10.67 34.26 -18.69
N ILE A 202 -11.10 35.04 -17.69
CA ILE A 202 -11.65 34.51 -16.44
C ILE A 202 -13.00 33.84 -16.71
N LEU A 203 -13.82 34.44 -17.57
CA LEU A 203 -15.12 33.90 -17.96
C LEU A 203 -14.99 32.61 -18.76
N ASP A 204 -14.11 32.59 -19.75
CA ASP A 204 -13.82 31.39 -20.55
C ASP A 204 -13.27 30.26 -19.67
N PHE A 205 -12.29 30.57 -18.82
CA PHE A 205 -11.72 29.61 -17.88
C PHE A 205 -12.79 29.03 -16.95
N THR A 206 -13.57 29.89 -16.28
CA THR A 206 -14.58 29.42 -15.30
C THR A 206 -15.67 28.58 -15.95
N LEU A 207 -16.17 28.97 -17.12
CA LEU A 207 -17.21 28.22 -17.84
C LEU A 207 -16.71 26.86 -18.34
N ARG A 208 -15.50 26.80 -18.89
CA ARG A 208 -14.94 25.54 -19.42
C ARG A 208 -14.49 24.60 -18.30
N MET A 209 -13.78 25.14 -17.30
CA MET A 209 -13.17 24.32 -16.26
C MET A 209 -14.12 23.94 -15.12
N GLN A 210 -15.32 24.52 -15.01
CA GLN A 210 -16.22 24.20 -13.90
C GLN A 210 -16.60 22.72 -13.83
N GLY A 211 -16.96 22.10 -14.96
CA GLY A 211 -17.29 20.66 -15.01
C GLY A 211 -16.07 19.76 -14.78
N ASP A 212 -14.95 20.14 -15.38
CA ASP A 212 -13.68 19.42 -15.31
C ASP A 212 -13.09 19.41 -13.90
N LEU A 213 -13.08 20.57 -13.22
CA LEU A 213 -12.64 20.71 -11.84
C LEU A 213 -13.55 19.93 -10.88
N ASN A 214 -14.87 19.92 -11.11
CA ASN A 214 -15.79 19.07 -10.35
C ASN A 214 -15.51 17.58 -10.54
N THR A 215 -15.15 17.15 -11.76
CA THR A 215 -14.76 15.76 -12.03
C THR A 215 -13.51 15.38 -11.25
N ILE A 216 -12.48 16.23 -11.25
CA ILE A 216 -11.26 16.03 -10.45
C ILE A 216 -11.62 15.90 -8.96
N TYR A 217 -12.52 16.75 -8.45
CA TYR A 217 -12.97 16.68 -7.06
C TYR A 217 -13.62 15.33 -6.72
N PHE A 218 -14.66 14.92 -7.46
CA PHE A 218 -15.41 13.71 -7.12
C PHE A 218 -14.56 12.45 -7.25
N GLU A 219 -13.67 12.39 -8.23
CA GLU A 219 -12.74 11.28 -8.40
C GLU A 219 -11.67 11.26 -7.32
N THR A 220 -11.20 12.43 -6.87
CA THR A 220 -10.34 12.52 -5.68
C THR A 220 -11.06 12.01 -4.43
N ALA A 221 -12.33 12.38 -4.21
CA ALA A 221 -13.11 11.90 -3.07
C ALA A 221 -13.34 10.38 -3.11
N PHE A 222 -13.51 9.81 -4.32
CA PHE A 222 -13.54 8.36 -4.52
C PHE A 222 -12.22 7.69 -4.12
N LEU A 223 -11.07 8.28 -4.50
CA LEU A 223 -9.76 7.79 -4.09
C LEU A 223 -9.54 7.89 -2.58
N GLN A 224 -9.99 8.97 -1.93
CA GLN A 224 -9.94 9.12 -0.47
C GLN A 224 -10.74 8.01 0.23
N THR A 225 -11.94 7.71 -0.26
CA THR A 225 -12.77 6.62 0.28
C THR A 225 -12.11 5.26 0.09
N SER A 226 -11.52 5.03 -1.07
CA SER A 226 -10.77 3.80 -1.37
C SER A 226 -9.52 3.65 -0.49
N ASN A 227 -8.83 4.75 -0.17
CA ASN A 227 -7.71 4.75 0.76
C ASN A 227 -8.14 4.36 2.18
N ASN A 228 -9.28 4.86 2.66
CA ASN A 228 -9.82 4.47 3.97
C ASN A 228 -10.08 2.96 4.03
N LYS A 229 -10.59 2.37 2.95
CA LYS A 229 -10.76 0.92 2.86
C LYS A 229 -9.42 0.17 2.94
N VAL A 230 -8.39 0.64 2.22
CA VAL A 230 -7.04 0.04 2.30
C VAL A 230 -6.48 0.10 3.74
N LYS A 231 -6.76 1.19 4.46
CA LYS A 231 -6.40 1.34 5.88
C LYS A 231 -7.15 0.37 6.80
N GLU A 232 -8.43 0.13 6.56
CA GLU A 232 -9.21 -0.87 7.30
C GLU A 232 -8.75 -2.30 6.99
N ASP A 233 -8.42 -2.58 5.73
CA ASP A 233 -7.98 -3.89 5.26
C ASP A 233 -6.62 -4.28 5.88
N ILE A 234 -5.67 -3.34 6.01
CA ILE A 234 -4.36 -3.63 6.65
C ILE A 234 -4.48 -3.83 8.17
N GLU A 235 -5.36 -3.09 8.84
CA GLU A 235 -5.69 -3.30 10.26
C GLU A 235 -6.29 -4.69 10.49
N THR A 236 -7.15 -5.12 9.57
CA THR A 236 -7.78 -6.46 9.61
C THR A 236 -6.75 -7.55 9.32
N LEU A 237 -5.88 -7.34 8.33
CA LEU A 237 -4.77 -8.23 8.05
C LEU A 237 -3.88 -8.42 9.28
N PHE A 238 -3.50 -7.34 9.96
CA PHE A 238 -2.67 -7.43 11.16
C PHE A 238 -3.36 -8.21 12.29
N ARG A 239 -4.66 -7.98 12.53
CA ARG A 239 -5.44 -8.76 13.50
C ARG A 239 -5.48 -10.25 13.16
N ASP A 240 -5.71 -10.60 11.90
CA ASP A 240 -5.70 -11.99 11.44
C ASP A 240 -4.32 -12.61 11.60
N TYR A 241 -3.26 -11.83 11.32
CA TYR A 241 -1.89 -12.24 11.50
C TYR A 241 -1.58 -12.54 12.96
N THR A 242 -2.01 -11.69 13.89
CA THR A 242 -1.63 -11.73 15.31
C THR A 242 -2.56 -12.57 16.20
N LYS A 243 -3.72 -12.97 15.66
CA LYS A 243 -4.68 -13.84 16.35
C LYS A 243 -4.09 -15.18 16.85
N PRO A 244 -3.29 -15.94 16.07
CA PRO A 244 -2.71 -17.20 16.52
C PRO A 244 -1.81 -17.06 17.75
N ILE A 245 -1.09 -15.94 17.84
CA ILE A 245 -0.16 -15.65 18.94
C ILE A 245 -0.84 -14.96 20.13
N GLY A 246 -2.16 -14.75 20.06
CA GLY A 246 -2.94 -14.14 21.13
C GLY A 246 -2.58 -12.69 21.40
N TYR A 247 -2.22 -11.94 20.36
CA TYR A 247 -2.02 -10.49 20.44
C TYR A 247 -3.29 -9.81 19.89
N MET A 248 -3.92 -9.00 20.75
CA MET A 248 -5.23 -8.39 20.51
C MET A 248 -5.21 -6.89 20.12
N PRO A 249 -4.22 -6.07 20.54
CA PRO A 249 -4.18 -4.66 20.14
C PRO A 249 -4.19 -4.46 18.62
N SER A 250 -4.71 -3.29 18.19
CA SER A 250 -4.73 -2.92 16.77
C SER A 250 -3.33 -2.60 16.24
N LEU A 251 -3.18 -2.51 14.92
CA LEU A 251 -1.90 -2.12 14.32
C LEU A 251 -1.57 -0.67 14.67
N GLU A 252 -2.58 0.20 14.69
CA GLU A 252 -2.44 1.58 15.15
C GLU A 252 -1.94 1.67 16.60
N GLU A 253 -2.51 0.89 17.52
CA GLU A 253 -2.08 0.85 18.93
C GLU A 253 -0.68 0.26 19.09
N CYS A 254 -0.39 -0.84 18.39
CA CYS A 254 0.93 -1.47 18.37
C CYS A 254 1.99 -0.48 17.89
N ARG A 255 1.70 0.31 16.87
CA ARG A 255 2.61 1.35 16.36
C ARG A 255 2.76 2.51 17.34
N LYS A 256 1.67 3.01 17.92
CA LYS A 256 1.67 4.14 18.85
C LYS A 256 2.51 3.86 20.11
N ASN A 257 2.45 2.63 20.60
CA ASN A 257 3.14 2.21 21.82
C ASN A 257 4.48 1.50 21.54
N ASP A 258 4.90 1.41 20.28
CA ASP A 258 6.09 0.64 19.83
C ASP A 258 6.13 -0.81 20.35
N ASP A 259 4.97 -1.46 20.39
CA ASP A 259 4.75 -2.76 21.04
C ASP A 259 5.18 -3.97 20.17
N TRP A 260 6.05 -3.71 19.19
CA TRP A 260 6.56 -4.72 18.25
C TRP A 260 7.40 -5.82 18.94
N GLU A 261 8.03 -5.48 20.07
CA GLU A 261 8.79 -6.44 20.87
C GLU A 261 7.85 -7.50 21.49
N THR A 262 6.70 -7.09 22.03
CA THR A 262 5.69 -8.01 22.60
C THR A 262 5.13 -8.95 21.53
N VAL A 263 4.83 -8.43 20.33
CA VAL A 263 4.41 -9.24 19.18
C VAL A 263 5.46 -10.31 18.86
N THR A 264 6.73 -9.89 18.81
CA THR A 264 7.87 -10.77 18.51
C THR A 264 8.04 -11.84 19.59
N GLN A 265 7.90 -11.47 20.87
CA GLN A 265 8.01 -12.40 22.00
C GLN A 265 6.90 -13.46 21.95
N LYS A 266 5.63 -13.05 21.90
CA LYS A 266 4.47 -13.96 21.85
C LYS A 266 4.55 -14.92 20.68
N MET A 267 5.06 -14.45 19.55
CA MET A 267 5.29 -15.28 18.39
C MET A 267 6.42 -16.29 18.61
N ASN A 268 7.56 -15.88 19.19
CA ASN A 268 8.63 -16.82 19.51
C ASN A 268 8.13 -17.91 20.47
N GLU A 269 7.33 -17.53 21.48
CA GLU A 269 6.67 -18.47 22.38
C GLU A 269 5.73 -19.44 21.64
N TYR A 270 4.89 -18.92 20.73
CA TYR A 270 3.99 -19.74 19.91
C TYR A 270 4.74 -20.74 19.03
N LEU A 271 5.81 -20.30 18.37
CA LEU A 271 6.63 -21.15 17.50
C LEU A 271 7.44 -22.18 18.29
N SER A 272 7.97 -21.80 19.46
CA SER A 272 8.62 -22.74 20.37
C SER A 272 7.66 -23.80 20.89
N ARG A 273 6.40 -23.44 21.19
CA ARG A 273 5.35 -24.40 21.53
C ARG A 273 5.04 -25.34 20.36
N MET A 274 4.88 -24.79 19.15
CA MET A 274 4.64 -25.58 17.94
C MET A 274 5.73 -26.63 17.70
N LYS A 275 7.01 -26.32 18.02
CA LYS A 275 8.12 -27.27 17.92
C LYS A 275 8.05 -28.42 18.92
N ASN A 276 7.49 -28.19 20.10
CA ASN A 276 7.43 -29.17 21.18
C ASN A 276 6.14 -30.02 21.13
N GLU A 277 5.13 -29.56 20.39
CA GLU A 277 3.90 -30.31 20.12
C GLU A 277 4.14 -31.36 19.01
N SER A 278 3.31 -32.40 18.98
CA SER A 278 3.37 -33.44 17.94
C SER A 278 1.98 -33.82 17.41
N GLY A 279 1.94 -34.37 16.19
CA GLY A 279 0.71 -34.85 15.57
C GLY A 279 -0.30 -33.74 15.27
N SER A 280 -1.58 -33.96 15.61
CA SER A 280 -2.69 -33.08 15.22
C SER A 280 -2.66 -31.70 15.87
N ALA A 281 -2.01 -31.54 17.02
CA ALA A 281 -1.85 -30.24 17.69
C ALA A 281 -0.86 -29.35 16.93
N GLN A 282 0.31 -29.89 16.60
CA GLN A 282 1.35 -29.22 15.81
C GLN A 282 0.81 -28.81 14.43
N TYR A 283 0.14 -29.72 13.72
CA TYR A 283 -0.44 -29.42 12.42
C TYR A 283 -1.44 -28.26 12.46
N ARG A 284 -2.34 -28.22 13.46
CA ARG A 284 -3.27 -27.10 13.65
C ARG A 284 -2.53 -25.78 13.89
N MET A 285 -1.46 -25.81 14.69
CA MET A 285 -0.66 -24.62 14.96
C MET A 285 0.05 -24.09 13.72
N GLN A 286 0.55 -25.00 12.86
CA GLN A 286 1.18 -24.69 11.59
C GLN A 286 0.18 -24.05 10.60
N VAL A 287 -1.00 -24.64 10.43
CA VAL A 287 -2.06 -24.08 9.57
C VAL A 287 -2.43 -22.65 10.01
N ASN A 288 -2.48 -22.40 11.32
CA ASN A 288 -2.79 -21.07 11.85
C ASN A 288 -1.73 -20.00 11.52
N VAL A 289 -0.47 -20.38 11.29
CA VAL A 289 0.59 -19.42 10.87
C VAL A 289 0.72 -19.32 9.35
N GLU A 290 0.36 -20.37 8.61
CA GLU A 290 0.35 -20.35 7.14
C GLU A 290 -0.81 -19.51 6.59
N PHE A 291 -2.02 -19.66 7.13
CA PHE A 291 -3.21 -18.99 6.60
C PHE A 291 -3.11 -17.44 6.51
N PRO A 292 -2.57 -16.73 7.51
CA PRO A 292 -2.39 -15.28 7.41
C PRO A 292 -1.35 -14.84 6.36
N ILE A 293 -0.42 -15.71 5.96
CA ILE A 293 0.54 -15.42 4.88
C ILE A 293 -0.19 -15.26 3.55
N ASP A 294 -1.18 -16.11 3.28
CA ASP A 294 -2.01 -16.01 2.07
C ASP A 294 -2.80 -14.70 2.04
N ARG A 295 -3.29 -14.26 3.21
CA ARG A 295 -4.00 -12.98 3.35
C ARG A 295 -3.08 -11.79 3.11
N LEU A 296 -1.82 -11.86 3.55
CA LEU A 296 -0.83 -10.82 3.25
C LEU A 296 -0.62 -10.65 1.74
N LEU A 297 -0.54 -11.75 1.00
CA LEU A 297 -0.43 -11.72 -0.47
C LEU A 297 -1.65 -11.10 -1.15
N GLN A 298 -2.86 -11.45 -0.70
CA GLN A 298 -4.09 -10.86 -1.22
C GLN A 298 -4.10 -9.35 -0.99
N PHE A 299 -3.73 -8.90 0.22
CA PHE A 299 -3.64 -7.50 0.55
C PHE A 299 -2.61 -6.76 -0.32
N ILE A 300 -1.40 -7.31 -0.51
CA ILE A 300 -0.37 -6.71 -1.37
C ILE A 300 -0.89 -6.48 -2.79
N ASN A 301 -1.59 -7.46 -3.36
CA ASN A 301 -2.17 -7.33 -4.70
C ASN A 301 -3.25 -6.23 -4.75
N GLN A 302 -4.11 -6.16 -3.74
CA GLN A 302 -5.13 -5.11 -3.63
C GLN A 302 -4.50 -3.72 -3.47
N TYR A 303 -3.49 -3.60 -2.62
CA TYR A 303 -2.72 -2.38 -2.41
C TYR A 303 -2.05 -1.94 -3.71
N ASN A 304 -1.33 -2.83 -4.40
CA ASN A 304 -0.70 -2.53 -5.69
C ASN A 304 -1.72 -2.07 -6.74
N SER A 305 -2.87 -2.73 -6.81
CA SER A 305 -3.95 -2.33 -7.71
C SER A 305 -4.47 -0.93 -7.38
N PHE A 306 -4.64 -0.61 -6.10
CA PHE A 306 -5.03 0.73 -5.65
C PHE A 306 -4.00 1.79 -6.04
N ILE A 307 -2.71 1.53 -5.85
CA ILE A 307 -1.64 2.46 -6.25
C ILE A 307 -1.64 2.69 -7.76
N ASP A 308 -1.72 1.63 -8.56
CA ASP A 308 -1.74 1.73 -10.01
C ASP A 308 -3.00 2.47 -10.53
N GLN A 309 -4.15 2.26 -9.88
CA GLN A 309 -5.36 3.03 -10.18
C GLN A 309 -5.20 4.50 -9.80
N GLY A 310 -4.69 4.79 -8.61
CA GLY A 310 -4.45 6.16 -8.14
C GLY A 310 -3.55 6.93 -9.11
N ALA A 311 -2.45 6.33 -9.58
CA ALA A 311 -1.58 6.92 -10.59
C ALA A 311 -2.35 7.30 -11.87
N LYS A 312 -3.17 6.39 -12.40
CA LYS A 312 -3.99 6.63 -13.60
C LYS A 312 -5.02 7.74 -13.41
N PHE A 313 -5.64 7.86 -12.24
CA PHE A 313 -6.54 8.96 -11.93
C PHE A 313 -5.81 10.31 -11.94
N TYR A 314 -4.63 10.40 -11.34
CA TYR A 314 -3.84 11.62 -11.39
C TYR A 314 -3.33 11.96 -12.80
N GLU A 315 -2.97 10.97 -13.60
CA GLU A 315 -2.68 11.17 -15.04
C GLU A 315 -3.90 11.71 -15.79
N LYS A 316 -5.09 11.16 -15.52
CA LYS A 316 -6.35 11.67 -16.06
C LYS A 316 -6.60 13.13 -15.63
N PHE A 317 -6.36 13.47 -14.36
CA PHE A 317 -6.51 14.85 -13.88
C PHE A 317 -5.55 15.79 -14.61
N LYS A 318 -4.32 15.35 -14.88
CA LYS A 318 -3.37 16.12 -15.68
C LYS A 318 -3.90 16.37 -17.09
N ILE A 319 -4.44 15.35 -17.77
CA ILE A 319 -5.03 15.49 -19.11
C ILE A 319 -6.19 16.49 -19.10
N ILE A 320 -7.06 16.43 -18.09
CA ILE A 320 -8.19 17.36 -17.92
C ILE A 320 -7.70 18.81 -17.77
N LEU A 321 -6.65 19.05 -16.98
CA LEU A 321 -6.09 20.39 -16.84
C LEU A 321 -5.36 20.85 -18.13
N ASP A 322 -4.69 19.93 -18.82
CA ASP A 322 -3.98 20.26 -20.06
C ASP A 322 -4.93 20.46 -21.25
N SER A 323 -6.21 20.06 -21.15
CA SER A 323 -7.23 20.28 -22.19
C SER A 323 -7.83 21.69 -22.23
N TYR A 324 -7.39 22.61 -21.37
CA TYR A 324 -7.83 24.01 -21.44
C TYR A 324 -7.26 24.70 -22.69
N GLU A 325 -8.06 24.75 -23.76
CA GLU A 325 -7.65 25.21 -25.11
C GLU A 325 -7.02 26.61 -25.14
N ASN A 326 -7.59 27.56 -24.39
CA ASN A 326 -7.18 28.96 -24.40
C ASN A 326 -6.03 29.28 -23.42
N GLN A 327 -5.39 28.25 -22.85
CA GLN A 327 -4.32 28.41 -21.86
C GLN A 327 -3.22 29.38 -22.31
N LYS A 328 -2.77 29.29 -23.57
CA LYS A 328 -1.69 30.15 -24.11
C LYS A 328 -2.12 31.61 -24.27
N GLN A 329 -3.38 31.86 -24.62
CA GLN A 329 -3.90 33.22 -24.80
C GLN A 329 -4.17 33.89 -23.45
N CYS A 330 -4.60 33.10 -22.46
CA CYS A 330 -5.01 33.58 -21.13
C CYS A 330 -3.97 33.35 -20.03
N GLU A 331 -2.75 32.95 -20.35
CA GLU A 331 -1.75 32.45 -19.39
C GLU A 331 -1.42 33.43 -18.25
N SER A 332 -1.40 34.73 -18.56
CA SER A 332 -1.11 35.82 -17.62
C SER A 332 -2.28 36.12 -16.68
N GLN A 333 -3.51 35.74 -17.06
CA GLN A 333 -4.74 35.96 -16.28
C GLN A 333 -5.26 34.68 -15.61
N LEU A 334 -4.61 33.54 -15.86
CA LEU A 334 -4.99 32.28 -15.23
C LEU A 334 -4.78 32.33 -13.71
N PRO A 335 -5.67 31.70 -12.92
CA PRO A 335 -5.61 31.72 -11.47
C PRO A 335 -4.31 31.10 -10.96
N HIS A 336 -3.70 31.68 -9.93
CA HIS A 336 -2.51 31.09 -9.33
C HIS A 336 -2.79 29.69 -8.76
N GLU A 337 -3.97 29.51 -8.17
CA GLU A 337 -4.44 28.24 -7.62
C GLU A 337 -4.56 27.14 -8.67
N TYR A 338 -4.89 27.51 -9.92
CA TYR A 338 -4.92 26.58 -11.04
C TYR A 338 -3.52 26.04 -11.38
N LYS A 339 -2.53 26.95 -11.46
CA LYS A 339 -1.12 26.58 -11.68
C LYS A 339 -0.60 25.69 -10.55
N LYS A 340 -0.96 26.01 -9.31
CA LYS A 340 -0.61 25.21 -8.14
C LYS A 340 -1.26 23.82 -8.18
N LEU A 341 -2.55 23.71 -8.48
CA LEU A 341 -3.24 22.42 -8.63
C LEU A 341 -2.57 21.52 -9.67
N ARG A 342 -2.15 22.08 -10.80
CA ARG A 342 -1.40 21.33 -11.84
C ARG A 342 -0.08 20.79 -11.29
N SER A 343 0.69 21.63 -10.58
CA SER A 343 1.94 21.21 -9.96
C SER A 343 1.73 20.15 -8.86
N ASP A 344 0.68 20.29 -8.05
CA ASP A 344 0.31 19.33 -7.01
C ASP A 344 -0.02 17.96 -7.62
N ILE A 345 -0.74 17.93 -8.76
CA ILE A 345 -1.05 16.70 -9.51
C ILE A 345 0.21 16.05 -10.09
N GLU A 346 1.12 16.83 -10.68
CA GLU A 346 2.37 16.28 -11.21
C GLU A 346 3.24 15.65 -10.11
N LEU A 347 3.31 16.32 -8.95
CA LEU A 347 3.99 15.77 -7.78
C LEU A 347 3.29 14.50 -7.27
N ALA A 348 1.96 14.47 -7.27
CA ALA A 348 1.20 13.28 -6.89
C ALA A 348 1.51 12.09 -7.81
N ILE A 349 1.53 12.28 -9.13
CA ILE A 349 1.90 11.24 -10.11
C ILE A 349 3.28 10.65 -9.76
N GLN A 350 4.26 11.51 -9.48
CA GLN A 350 5.60 11.05 -9.08
C GLN A 350 5.55 10.23 -7.78
N LYS A 351 4.83 10.69 -6.75
CA LYS A 351 4.70 9.97 -5.47
C LYS A 351 4.03 8.61 -5.63
N PHE A 352 2.95 8.51 -6.42
CA PHE A 352 2.29 7.23 -6.69
C PHE A 352 3.21 6.24 -7.42
N ASN A 353 4.03 6.71 -8.35
CA ASN A 353 4.97 5.87 -9.09
C ASN A 353 6.25 5.50 -8.33
N THR A 354 6.55 6.18 -7.21
CA THR A 354 7.81 6.00 -6.47
C THR A 354 7.57 5.73 -4.99
N ALA A 355 7.11 6.73 -4.23
CA ALA A 355 7.01 6.68 -2.79
C ALA A 355 5.98 5.66 -2.29
N TYR A 356 4.85 5.50 -2.99
CA TYR A 356 3.75 4.62 -2.58
C TYR A 356 3.78 3.23 -3.23
N LYS A 357 4.47 3.10 -4.37
CA LYS A 357 4.59 1.83 -5.09
C LYS A 357 5.66 0.95 -4.42
N PRO A 358 5.31 -0.24 -3.91
CA PRO A 358 6.27 -1.17 -3.34
C PRO A 358 6.83 -2.03 -4.48
N VAL A 359 7.67 -1.41 -5.32
CA VAL A 359 8.27 -2.06 -6.52
C VAL A 359 9.00 -3.35 -6.16
N GLU A 360 9.43 -3.43 -4.91
CA GLU A 360 10.19 -4.54 -4.35
C GLU A 360 9.32 -5.75 -3.96
N ILE A 361 7.99 -5.58 -3.90
CA ILE A 361 7.01 -6.62 -3.58
C ILE A 361 6.10 -6.90 -4.79
N ASN A 362 6.69 -7.33 -5.90
CA ASN A 362 5.93 -7.77 -7.07
C ASN A 362 5.51 -9.24 -6.95
N GLY A 363 4.28 -9.54 -7.39
CA GLY A 363 3.53 -10.75 -7.06
C GLY A 363 4.21 -12.09 -7.38
N THR A 364 4.97 -12.20 -8.47
CA THR A 364 5.64 -13.47 -8.85
C THR A 364 6.80 -13.81 -7.90
N LYS A 365 7.70 -12.85 -7.67
CA LYS A 365 8.82 -13.00 -6.73
C LYS A 365 8.36 -13.16 -5.28
N MET A 366 7.23 -12.54 -4.93
CA MET A 366 6.63 -12.64 -3.59
C MET A 366 6.03 -14.03 -3.35
N LYS A 367 5.30 -14.58 -4.32
CA LYS A 367 4.76 -15.95 -4.26
C LYS A 367 5.88 -16.98 -4.14
N GLU A 368 6.95 -16.83 -4.92
CA GLU A 368 8.11 -17.72 -4.88
C GLU A 368 8.74 -17.74 -3.48
N ILE A 369 8.90 -16.58 -2.84
CA ILE A 369 9.54 -16.51 -1.52
C ILE A 369 8.58 -16.99 -0.40
N LEU A 370 7.28 -16.68 -0.52
CA LEU A 370 6.29 -17.04 0.51
C LEU A 370 5.79 -18.49 0.42
N TYR A 371 5.82 -19.13 -0.75
CA TYR A 371 5.42 -20.54 -0.89
C TYR A 371 6.56 -21.46 -1.30
N GLY A 372 7.67 -20.95 -1.84
CA GLY A 372 8.72 -21.80 -2.42
C GLY A 372 8.31 -22.40 -3.78
N LEU A 373 7.27 -21.85 -4.41
CA LEU A 373 6.78 -22.28 -5.71
C LEU A 373 7.51 -21.48 -6.79
N ASN A 374 8.38 -22.13 -7.55
CA ASN A 374 8.78 -21.61 -8.86
C ASN A 374 7.56 -21.72 -9.76
N GLU A 375 7.11 -20.63 -10.41
CA GLU A 375 6.06 -20.70 -11.46
C GLU A 375 6.54 -21.49 -12.72
N PHE A 376 7.71 -22.13 -12.66
CA PHE A 376 8.35 -22.92 -13.72
C PHE A 376 8.67 -24.37 -13.31
N GLU A 377 8.19 -24.85 -12.15
CA GLU A 377 8.13 -26.28 -11.78
C GLU A 377 6.66 -26.70 -11.62
#